data_AF-A0A286D2F5-F1
#
_entry.id   AF-A0A286D2F5-F1
#
_cell.length_a   1.000
_cell.length_b   1.000
_cell.length_c   1.000
_cell.angle_alpha   90.00
_cell.angle_beta   90.00
_cell.angle_gamma   90.00
#
_symmetry.space_group_name_H-M   'P 1'
#
loop_
_entity.id
_entity.type
_entity.pdbx_description
1 polymer ?
#
loop_
_entity_poly.entity_id
_entity_poly.type
_entity_poly.pdbx_seq_one_letter_code
_entity_poly.pdbx_strand_id
1 'polypeptide(L)'
;MFGFRDRKEYNGAVDAKLNNEYQIATRDNPSFPGMLAYLELIDNAWKTKMSEDEGALYIATLYYCGILKLGLRAEASPLHSRIQSIVSFGLPKGMISQARWSKFSTAIQQANQEAGIS
;
A
#
# COMPACT_ATOMS: atom_id res chain seq x y z
N MET A 1 29.57 5.08 -1.50
CA MET A 1 28.54 5.31 -0.46
C MET A 1 27.21 5.77 -1.09
N PHE A 2 26.69 5.05 -2.10
CA PHE A 2 25.50 5.52 -2.86
C PHE A 2 24.15 4.97 -2.37
N GLY A 3 24.11 3.84 -1.65
CA GLY A 3 22.82 3.19 -1.33
C GLY A 3 22.00 3.78 -0.17
N PHE A 4 22.60 4.53 0.76
CA PHE A 4 21.88 5.04 1.94
C PHE A 4 21.01 6.28 1.63
N ARG A 5 21.44 7.10 0.67
CA ARG A 5 20.71 8.31 0.27
C ARG A 5 19.45 7.94 -0.51
N ASP A 6 19.60 7.03 -1.48
CA ASP A 6 18.49 6.50 -2.28
C ASP A 6 17.44 5.79 -1.41
N ARG A 7 17.87 5.05 -0.38
CA ARG A 7 16.97 4.38 0.56
C ARG A 7 16.13 5.37 1.35
N LYS A 8 16.76 6.43 1.88
CA LYS A 8 16.06 7.43 2.69
C LYS A 8 15.06 8.22 1.84
N GLU A 9 15.44 8.57 0.62
CA GLU A 9 14.57 9.26 -0.35
C GLU A 9 13.37 8.37 -0.69
N TYR A 10 13.59 7.09 -0.98
CA TYR A 10 12.50 6.12 -1.20
C TYR A 10 11.54 6.02 -0.02
N ASN A 11 12.05 5.90 1.21
CA ASN A 11 11.21 5.80 2.39
C ASN A 11 10.32 7.05 2.54
N GLY A 12 10.91 8.23 2.35
CA GLY A 12 10.18 9.50 2.40
C GLY A 12 9.13 9.61 1.30
N ALA A 13 9.44 9.17 0.09
CA ALA A 13 8.50 9.20 -1.03
C ALA A 13 7.33 8.23 -0.82
N VAL A 14 7.58 7.00 -0.35
CA VAL A 14 6.53 6.04 -0.02
C VAL A 14 5.63 6.58 1.11
N ASP A 15 6.22 7.14 2.17
CA ASP A 15 5.45 7.75 3.27
C ASP A 15 4.59 8.93 2.78
N ALA A 16 5.14 9.80 1.94
CA ALA A 16 4.41 10.91 1.34
C ALA A 16 3.24 10.44 0.48
N LYS A 17 3.42 9.37 -0.33
CA LYS A 17 2.36 8.78 -1.14
C LYS A 17 1.26 8.18 -0.27
N LEU A 18 1.62 7.42 0.76
CA LEU A 18 0.65 6.82 1.69
C LEU A 18 -0.22 7.91 2.37
N ASN A 19 0.40 9.00 2.84
CA ASN A 19 -0.33 10.08 3.48
C ASN A 19 -1.13 10.93 2.49
N ASN A 20 -0.58 11.30 1.34
CA ASN A 20 -1.21 12.27 0.43
C ASN A 20 -2.18 11.63 -0.57
N GLU A 21 -1.80 10.49 -1.17
CA GLU A 21 -2.57 9.84 -2.23
C GLU A 21 -3.56 8.82 -1.65
N TYR A 22 -3.09 7.98 -0.73
CA TYR A 22 -3.93 6.94 -0.11
C TYR A 22 -4.67 7.43 1.14
N GLN A 23 -4.31 8.60 1.68
CA GLN A 23 -4.87 9.17 2.90
C GLN A 23 -4.79 8.23 4.10
N ILE A 24 -3.68 7.48 4.18
CA ILE A 24 -3.35 6.62 5.32
C ILE A 24 -2.42 7.42 6.23
N ALA A 25 -2.91 7.74 7.43
CA ALA A 25 -2.06 8.30 8.47
C ALA A 25 -1.08 7.22 8.93
N THR A 26 0.20 7.39 8.60
CA THR A 26 1.29 6.48 8.99
C THR A 26 1.81 6.76 10.41
N ARG A 27 1.39 7.89 11.00
CA ARG A 27 1.66 8.32 12.37
C ARG A 27 0.32 8.49 13.09
N ASP A 28 0.31 8.19 14.39
CA ASP A 28 -0.85 8.35 15.28
C ASP A 28 -2.12 7.61 14.86
N ASN A 29 -1.99 6.54 14.07
CA ASN A 29 -3.07 5.64 13.68
C ASN A 29 -2.89 4.27 14.36
N PRO A 30 -3.73 3.91 15.35
CA PRO A 30 -3.60 2.64 16.09
C PRO A 30 -3.89 1.40 15.23
N SER A 31 -4.60 1.57 14.11
CA SER A 31 -4.90 0.50 13.17
C SER A 31 -3.75 0.27 12.17
N PHE A 32 -2.85 1.24 12.02
CA PHE A 32 -1.70 1.14 11.12
C PHE A 32 -0.58 0.31 11.78
N PRO A 33 0.22 -0.44 10.99
CA PRO A 33 1.38 -1.15 11.54
C PRO A 33 2.29 -0.22 12.34
N GLY A 34 2.69 -0.65 13.53
CA GLY A 34 3.66 0.08 14.34
C GLY A 34 4.97 0.33 13.56
N MET A 35 5.74 1.34 13.95
CA MET A 35 6.91 1.84 13.21
C MET A 35 7.86 0.73 12.74
N LEU A 36 8.17 -0.27 13.58
CA LEU A 36 9.07 -1.37 13.21
C LEU A 36 8.49 -2.23 12.07
N ALA A 37 7.23 -2.64 12.18
CA ALA A 37 6.54 -3.41 11.15
C ALA A 37 6.41 -2.58 9.85
N TYR A 38 6.13 -1.28 9.97
CA TYR A 38 6.09 -0.40 8.80
C TYR A 38 7.44 -0.31 8.08
N LEU A 39 8.54 -0.15 8.82
CA LEU A 39 9.89 -0.15 8.24
C LEU A 39 10.23 -1.49 7.56
N GLU A 40 9.81 -2.62 8.12
CA GLU A 40 9.97 -3.94 7.50
C GLU A 40 9.21 -4.05 6.16
N LEU A 41 8.00 -3.49 6.09
CA LEU A 41 7.24 -3.46 4.84
C LEU A 41 7.94 -2.63 3.77
N ILE A 42 8.44 -1.45 4.14
CA ILE A 42 9.23 -0.61 3.23
C ILE A 42 10.51 -1.34 2.82
N ASP A 43 11.18 -2.05 3.72
CA ASP A 43 12.39 -2.85 3.44
C ASP A 43 12.11 -3.98 2.45
N ASN A 44 10.98 -4.66 2.59
CA ASN A 44 10.56 -5.70 1.65
C ASN A 44 10.25 -5.11 0.26
N ALA A 45 9.54 -3.98 0.19
CA ALA A 45 9.26 -3.30 -1.07
C ALA A 45 10.56 -2.93 -1.81
N TRP A 46 11.54 -2.39 -1.09
CA TRP A 46 12.83 -2.03 -1.65
C TRP A 46 13.69 -3.22 -2.09
N LYS A 47 13.82 -4.24 -1.24
CA LYS A 47 14.57 -5.47 -1.56
C LYS A 47 14.00 -6.18 -2.80
N THR A 48 12.69 -6.08 -2.99
CA THR A 48 12.00 -6.63 -4.18
C THR A 48 11.96 -5.65 -5.36
N LYS A 49 12.70 -4.54 -5.29
CA LYS A 49 12.84 -3.52 -6.35
C LYS A 49 11.50 -2.93 -6.78
N MET A 50 10.61 -2.64 -5.84
CA MET A 50 9.38 -1.88 -6.11
C MET A 50 9.72 -0.41 -6.32
N SER A 51 9.04 0.24 -7.27
CA SER A 51 9.03 1.70 -7.33
C SER A 51 8.37 2.29 -6.08
N GLU A 52 8.40 3.60 -5.91
CA GLU A 52 7.71 4.29 -4.82
C GLU A 52 6.19 4.13 -4.93
N ASP A 53 5.64 4.18 -6.15
CA ASP A 53 4.23 3.92 -6.44
C ASP A 53 3.83 2.48 -6.09
N GLU A 54 4.63 1.51 -6.50
CA GLU A 54 4.36 0.10 -6.23
C GLU A 54 4.56 -0.24 -4.75
N GLY A 55 5.54 0.39 -4.09
CA GLY A 55 5.77 0.24 -2.65
C GLY A 55 4.61 0.81 -1.83
N ALA A 56 4.13 2.02 -2.18
CA ALA A 56 2.96 2.61 -1.54
C ALA A 56 1.70 1.75 -1.78
N LEU A 57 1.48 1.27 -3.01
CA LEU A 57 0.36 0.39 -3.33
C LEU A 57 0.42 -0.94 -2.57
N TYR A 58 1.61 -1.54 -2.45
CA TYR A 58 1.83 -2.77 -1.68
C TYR A 58 1.42 -2.58 -0.22
N ILE A 59 1.91 -1.52 0.42
CA ILE A 59 1.62 -1.23 1.83
C ILE A 59 0.15 -0.88 2.03
N ALA A 60 -0.42 -0.03 1.16
CA ALA A 60 -1.84 0.32 1.19
C ALA A 60 -2.75 -0.91 1.03
N THR A 61 -2.36 -1.87 0.18
CA THR A 61 -3.07 -3.13 -0.01
C THR A 61 -3.05 -3.98 1.26
N LEU A 62 -1.87 -4.14 1.88
CA LEU A 62 -1.77 -4.88 3.15
C LEU A 62 -2.56 -4.22 4.26
N TYR A 63 -2.50 -2.89 4.36
CA TYR A 63 -3.27 -2.12 5.32
C TYR A 63 -4.77 -2.32 5.11
N TYR A 64 -5.25 -2.20 3.86
CA TYR A 64 -6.64 -2.47 3.48
C TYR A 64 -7.10 -3.88 3.92
N CYS A 65 -6.31 -4.91 3.63
CA CYS A 65 -6.62 -6.27 4.06
C CYS A 65 -6.64 -6.40 5.60
N GLY A 66 -5.73 -5.71 6.30
CA GLY A 66 -5.68 -5.68 7.76
C GLY A 66 -6.93 -5.05 8.38
N ILE A 67 -7.32 -3.86 7.92
CA ILE A 67 -8.50 -3.16 8.46
C ILE A 67 -9.80 -3.90 8.15
N LEU A 68 -9.90 -4.61 7.02
CA LEU A 68 -11.03 -5.51 6.75
C LEU A 68 -11.11 -6.68 7.74
N LYS A 69 -9.98 -7.30 8.07
CA LYS A 69 -9.92 -8.37 9.09
C LYS A 69 -10.33 -7.90 10.48
N LEU A 70 -10.11 -6.62 10.78
CA LEU A 70 -10.57 -5.97 12.01
C LEU A 70 -12.04 -5.52 11.97
N GLY A 71 -12.73 -5.71 10.84
CA GLY A 71 -14.13 -5.32 10.67
C GLY A 71 -14.35 -3.82 10.41
N LEU A 72 -13.30 -3.04 10.16
CA LEU A 72 -13.34 -1.59 9.95
C LEU A 72 -13.77 -1.21 8.53
N ARG A 73 -14.97 -1.65 8.11
CA ARG A 73 -15.45 -1.49 6.73
C ARG A 73 -15.60 -0.02 6.30
N ALA A 74 -16.00 0.85 7.22
CA ALA A 74 -16.16 2.27 6.96
C ALA A 74 -14.84 2.96 6.58
N GLU A 75 -13.72 2.50 7.15
CA GLU A 75 -12.37 2.96 6.81
C GLU A 75 -11.85 2.28 5.53
N ALA A 76 -12.19 1.01 5.34
CA ALA A 76 -11.75 0.21 4.20
C ALA A 76 -12.34 0.71 2.87
N SER A 77 -13.62 1.05 2.83
CA SER A 77 -14.31 1.49 1.61
C SER A 77 -13.64 2.67 0.89
N PRO A 78 -13.39 3.83 1.54
CA PRO A 78 -12.73 4.95 0.87
C PRO A 78 -11.28 4.62 0.47
N LEU A 79 -10.57 3.80 1.24
CA LEU A 79 -9.23 3.34 0.86
C LEU A 79 -9.28 2.46 -0.40
N HIS A 80 -10.26 1.57 -0.52
CA HIS A 80 -10.45 0.75 -1.71
C HIS A 80 -10.65 1.63 -2.96
N SER A 81 -11.51 2.64 -2.88
CA SER A 81 -11.74 3.58 -4.00
C SER A 81 -10.45 4.31 -4.41
N ARG A 82 -9.62 4.74 -3.45
CA ARG A 82 -8.32 5.37 -3.75
C ARG A 82 -7.36 4.39 -4.42
N ILE A 83 -7.27 3.15 -3.94
CA ILE A 83 -6.47 2.10 -4.57
C ILE A 83 -6.90 1.91 -6.02
N GLN A 84 -8.20 1.77 -6.29
CA GLN A 84 -8.71 1.60 -7.66
C GLN A 84 -8.40 2.83 -8.55
N SER A 85 -8.56 4.04 -8.02
CA SER A 85 -8.23 5.27 -8.74
C SER A 85 -6.75 5.33 -9.12
N ILE A 86 -5.84 5.04 -8.18
CA ILE A 86 -4.39 5.09 -8.43
C ILE A 86 -3.98 4.01 -9.44
N VAL A 87 -4.54 2.80 -9.31
CA VAL A 87 -4.25 1.69 -10.22
C VAL A 87 -4.75 1.96 -11.63
N SER A 88 -5.98 2.46 -11.77
CA SER A 88 -6.56 2.79 -13.09
C SER A 88 -5.74 3.85 -13.84
N PHE A 89 -5.08 4.76 -13.12
CA PHE A 89 -4.16 5.73 -13.69
C PHE A 89 -2.75 5.16 -13.94
N GLY A 90 -2.21 4.41 -12.97
CA GLY A 90 -0.81 3.99 -12.95
C GLY A 90 -0.49 2.79 -13.84
N LEU A 91 -1.43 1.85 -14.03
CA LEU A 91 -1.27 0.70 -14.92
C LEU A 91 -1.01 1.08 -16.39
N PRO A 92 -1.88 1.87 -17.06
CA PRO A 92 -1.69 2.18 -18.47
C PRO A 92 -0.43 3.04 -18.73
N LYS A 93 0.09 3.70 -17.70
CA LYS A 93 1.31 4.52 -17.77
C LYS A 93 2.59 3.77 -17.41
N GLY A 94 2.49 2.48 -17.05
CA GLY A 94 3.64 1.66 -16.63
C GLY A 94 4.24 2.05 -15.27
N MET A 95 3.53 2.85 -14.47
CA MET A 95 3.97 3.22 -13.11
C MET A 95 3.81 2.05 -12.13
N ILE A 96 2.81 1.21 -12.38
CA ILE A 96 2.54 -0.04 -11.66
C ILE A 96 2.64 -1.18 -12.66
N SER A 97 3.45 -2.20 -12.35
CA SER A 97 3.52 -3.38 -13.20
C SER A 97 2.27 -4.25 -13.09
N GLN A 98 1.81 -4.79 -14.23
CA GLN A 98 0.67 -5.71 -14.28
C GLN A 98 0.86 -6.93 -13.37
N ALA A 99 2.09 -7.45 -13.30
CA ALA A 99 2.42 -8.60 -12.46
C ALA A 99 2.25 -8.31 -10.96
N ARG A 100 2.61 -7.10 -10.51
CA ARG A 100 2.40 -6.69 -9.11
C ARG A 100 0.94 -6.40 -8.84
N TRP A 101 0.28 -5.67 -9.72
CA TRP A 101 -1.15 -5.42 -9.59
C TRP A 101 -1.95 -6.71 -9.49
N SER A 102 -1.68 -7.70 -10.36
CA SER A 102 -2.37 -8.99 -10.30
C SER A 102 -2.26 -9.66 -8.92
N LYS A 103 -1.09 -9.60 -8.27
CA LYS A 103 -0.90 -10.15 -6.91
C LYS A 103 -1.71 -9.37 -5.88
N PHE A 104 -1.66 -8.04 -5.95
CA PHE A 104 -2.36 -7.16 -5.01
C PHE A 104 -3.87 -7.26 -5.15
N SER A 105 -4.39 -7.28 -6.38
CA SER A 105 -5.81 -7.44 -6.67
C SER A 105 -6.35 -8.78 -6.18
N THR A 106 -5.58 -9.87 -6.31
CA THR A 106 -5.98 -11.16 -5.74
C THR A 106 -6.07 -11.12 -4.22
N ALA A 107 -5.10 -10.49 -3.54
CA ALA A 107 -5.17 -10.32 -2.09
C ALA A 107 -6.38 -9.48 -1.65
N ILE A 108 -6.70 -8.41 -2.39
CA ILE A 108 -7.88 -7.58 -2.16
C ILE A 108 -9.17 -8.38 -2.36
N GLN A 109 -9.28 -9.14 -3.45
CA GLN A 109 -10.44 -9.98 -3.74
C GLN A 109 -10.67 -11.02 -2.63
N GLN A 110 -9.61 -11.69 -2.20
CA GLN A 110 -9.68 -12.65 -1.11
C GLN A 110 -10.14 -11.98 0.19
N ALA A 111 -9.56 -10.83 0.56
CA ALA A 111 -9.96 -10.11 1.76
C ALA A 111 -11.42 -9.64 1.70
N ASN A 112 -11.90 -9.21 0.52
CA ASN A 112 -13.31 -8.86 0.32
C ASN A 112 -14.22 -10.06 0.52
N GLN A 113 -13.88 -11.22 -0.05
CA GLN A 113 -14.65 -12.45 0.11
C GLN A 113 -14.71 -12.91 1.57
N GLU A 114 -13.57 -12.91 2.27
CA GLU A 114 -13.50 -13.23 3.70
C GLU A 114 -14.34 -12.26 4.55
N ALA A 115 -14.42 -11.00 4.14
CA ALA A 115 -15.26 -9.99 4.77
C ALA A 115 -16.73 -10.02 4.29
N GLY A 116 -17.12 -10.90 3.37
CA GLY A 116 -18.48 -10.94 2.81
C GLY A 116 -18.87 -9.66 2.05
N ILE A 117 -17.91 -9.05 1.36
CA ILE A 117 -18.11 -7.88 0.49
C ILE A 117 -18.16 -8.40 -0.96
N SER A 118 -19.30 -8.19 -1.61
CA SER A 118 -19.60 -8.59 -3.00
C SER A 118 -19.10 -7.57 -4.01
#